data_AF-A0A208XGS7-F1
#
_entry.id   AF-A0A208XGS7-F1
#
_cell.length_a   1.000
_cell.length_b   1.000
_cell.length_c   1.000
_cell.angle_alpha   90.00
_cell.angle_beta   90.00
_cell.angle_gamma   90.00
#
_symmetry.space_group_name_H-M   'P 1'
#
loop_
_entity.id
_entity.type
_entity.pdbx_description
1 polymer ?
#
loop_
_entity_poly.entity_id
_entity_poly.type
_entity_poly.pdbx_seq_one_letter_code
_entity_poly.pdbx_strand_id
1 'polypeptide(L)'
;MSNAQHNHSEEHTSPIRTPRQLITVVILAFLVPIIVILLLVNFVASGTKSNAGSDAQTPEAIEARIKPVGGFELRDANAPRVFQTGEAVYKAVCSTCHAAGVAGAPKFGDNASWAKFIATGFDAMLQVAIHGKGAMPAKGGNPDLDDFEVARAVVYMANHSGGNFKEPAEPAPAAPAAEGQAPAEAAAPAAPAAPAPQAAAPAPAPQAAAPAPQAAAPAAASTADGKKLYDSTCFACHGTGVAGAPKFGDKAAWAKYIATGMDAMVSVAMQGKGAMPPKGGAANASEAEIRAAVQYMVDAAK
;
A
#
# COMPACT_ATOMS: atom_id res chain seq x y z
N MET A 1 -27.34 67.80 86.40
CA MET A 1 -27.24 67.49 84.96
C MET A 1 -25.85 67.87 84.49
N SER A 2 -25.18 66.97 83.77
CA SER A 2 -24.39 67.25 82.56
C SER A 2 -23.17 66.33 82.47
N ASN A 3 -23.34 65.41 81.53
CA ASN A 3 -22.43 64.42 81.01
C ASN A 3 -21.22 65.13 80.37
N ALA A 4 -19.99 64.79 80.77
CA ALA A 4 -18.78 65.25 80.09
C ALA A 4 -18.38 64.19 79.06
N GLN A 5 -18.79 64.39 77.80
CA GLN A 5 -18.30 63.64 76.66
C GLN A 5 -16.87 64.07 76.33
N HIS A 6 -15.90 63.17 76.51
CA HIS A 6 -14.59 63.29 75.88
C HIS A 6 -14.73 63.00 74.39
N ASN A 7 -14.68 64.05 73.56
CA ASN A 7 -14.47 63.95 72.12
C ASN A 7 -12.97 63.77 71.86
N HIS A 8 -12.56 62.59 71.40
CA HIS A 8 -11.26 62.39 70.77
C HIS A 8 -11.30 63.04 69.37
N SER A 9 -10.69 64.20 69.22
CA SER A 9 -10.33 64.77 67.93
C SER A 9 -9.00 64.19 67.48
N GLU A 10 -9.04 63.07 66.76
CA GLU A 10 -7.91 62.63 65.94
C GLU A 10 -7.73 63.64 64.80
N GLU A 11 -6.71 64.49 64.90
CA GLU A 11 -6.33 65.40 63.83
C GLU A 11 -5.93 64.62 62.57
N HIS A 12 -6.65 64.87 61.47
CA HIS A 12 -6.32 64.39 60.13
C HIS A 12 -5.04 65.05 59.61
N THR A 13 -3.88 64.67 60.14
CA THR A 13 -2.59 65.01 59.55
C THR A 13 -2.40 64.18 58.29
N SER A 14 -2.50 64.83 57.13
CA SER A 14 -2.26 64.16 55.85
C SER A 14 -0.81 63.64 55.82
N PRO A 15 -0.58 62.34 55.58
CA PRO A 15 0.76 61.73 55.66
C PRO A 15 1.71 62.17 54.54
N ILE A 16 1.26 63.00 53.60
CA ILE A 16 1.99 63.46 52.42
C ILE A 16 2.59 64.84 52.71
N ARG A 17 3.89 64.90 53.02
CA ARG A 17 4.57 66.16 53.40
C ARG A 17 5.43 66.78 52.30
N THR A 18 5.63 66.09 51.17
CA THR A 18 6.44 66.62 50.06
C THR A 18 5.76 66.38 48.70
N PRO A 19 6.00 67.26 47.69
CA PRO A 19 5.47 67.06 46.34
C PRO A 19 5.90 65.74 45.70
N ARG A 20 7.10 65.25 46.02
CA ARG A 20 7.59 63.94 45.55
C ARG A 20 6.81 62.78 46.16
N GLN A 21 6.40 62.89 47.42
CA GLN A 21 5.59 61.87 48.09
C GLN A 21 4.17 61.83 47.53
N LEU A 22 3.59 62.99 47.17
CA LEU A 22 2.29 63.06 46.48
C LEU A 22 2.36 62.34 45.12
N ILE A 23 3.36 62.65 44.30
CA ILE A 23 3.55 62.01 42.98
C ILE A 23 3.71 60.49 43.13
N THR A 24 4.48 60.04 44.13
CA THR A 24 4.70 58.61 44.37
C THR A 24 3.41 57.88 44.78
N VAL A 25 2.60 58.48 45.65
CA VAL A 25 1.32 57.91 46.08
C VAL A 25 0.32 57.86 44.93
N VAL A 26 0.26 58.91 44.11
CA VAL A 26 -0.61 58.95 42.92
C VAL A 26 -0.20 57.88 41.92
N ILE A 27 1.10 57.76 41.61
CA ILE A 27 1.61 56.73 40.69
C ILE A 27 1.29 55.32 41.21
N LEU A 28 1.55 55.03 42.49
CA LEU A 28 1.23 53.72 43.09
C LEU A 28 -0.27 53.43 43.11
N ALA A 29 -1.12 54.45 43.34
CA ALA A 29 -2.58 54.30 43.33
C ALA A 29 -3.13 53.88 41.95
N PHE A 30 -2.43 54.17 40.86
CA PHE A 30 -2.78 53.68 39.51
C PHE A 30 -2.04 52.39 39.14
N LEU A 31 -0.74 52.27 39.45
CA LEU A 31 0.07 51.11 39.08
C LEU A 31 -0.34 49.83 39.81
N VAL A 32 -0.63 49.92 41.12
CA VAL A 32 -0.96 48.74 41.93
C VAL A 32 -2.26 48.09 41.46
N PRO A 33 -3.37 48.82 41.25
CA PRO A 33 -4.58 48.21 40.67
C PRO A 33 -4.36 47.60 39.29
N ILE A 34 -3.58 48.25 38.42
CA ILE A 34 -3.28 47.72 37.08
C ILE A 34 -2.51 46.39 37.19
N ILE A 35 -1.49 46.32 38.05
CA ILE A 35 -0.72 45.09 38.27
C ILE A 35 -1.62 44.00 38.87
N VAL A 36 -2.49 44.35 39.83
CA VAL A 36 -3.45 43.39 40.42
C VAL A 36 -4.42 42.88 39.36
N ILE A 37 -4.94 43.73 38.47
CA ILE A 37 -5.81 43.31 37.36
C ILE A 37 -5.05 42.38 36.42
N LEU A 38 -3.81 42.69 36.04
CA LEU A 38 -2.99 41.82 35.19
C LEU A 38 -2.72 40.47 35.85
N LEU A 39 -2.41 40.45 37.14
CA LEU A 39 -2.23 39.22 37.92
C LEU A 39 -3.54 38.42 38.02
N LEU A 40 -4.68 39.09 38.19
CA LEU A 40 -5.99 38.43 38.22
C LEU A 40 -6.39 37.87 36.85
N VAL A 41 -6.13 38.59 35.75
CA VAL A 41 -6.33 38.09 34.38
C VAL A 41 -5.45 36.86 34.15
N ASN A 42 -4.17 36.92 34.55
CA ASN A 42 -3.28 35.76 34.44
C ASN A 42 -3.75 34.59 35.32
N PHE A 43 -4.23 34.86 36.54
CA PHE A 43 -4.74 33.84 37.45
C PHE A 43 -6.03 33.18 36.92
N VAL A 44 -6.95 33.96 36.34
CA VAL A 44 -8.19 33.47 35.72
C VAL A 44 -7.89 32.72 34.42
N ALA A 45 -7.01 33.25 33.57
CA ALA A 45 -6.59 32.58 32.33
C ALA A 45 -5.80 31.28 32.62
N SER A 46 -5.01 31.26 33.69
CA SER A 46 -4.33 30.05 34.17
C SER A 46 -5.27 29.09 34.92
N GLY A 47 -6.47 29.57 35.29
CA GLY A 47 -7.48 28.85 36.06
C GLY A 47 -8.37 27.93 35.21
N THR A 48 -8.43 28.14 33.90
CA THR A 48 -9.06 27.17 32.98
C THR A 48 -8.06 26.07 32.64
N LYS A 49 -7.80 25.18 33.59
CA LYS A 49 -7.25 23.86 33.25
C LYS A 49 -8.32 23.14 32.43
N SER A 50 -8.05 22.99 31.14
CA SER A 50 -8.81 22.15 30.22
C SER A 50 -9.12 20.80 30.88
N ASN A 51 -10.41 20.55 31.10
CA ASN A 51 -10.90 19.27 31.60
C ASN A 51 -10.62 18.20 30.52
N ALA A 52 -10.40 16.94 30.91
CA ALA A 52 -10.24 15.84 29.95
C ALA A 52 -11.41 15.83 28.95
N GLY A 53 -11.14 16.15 27.68
CA GLY A 53 -12.13 16.26 26.61
C GLY A 53 -12.39 17.67 26.07
N SER A 54 -11.88 18.73 26.69
CA SER A 54 -12.01 20.10 26.14
C SER A 54 -11.19 20.33 24.88
N ASP A 55 -10.07 19.60 24.71
CA ASP A 55 -9.31 19.58 23.47
C ASP A 55 -10.03 18.81 22.34
N ALA A 56 -11.09 18.06 22.66
CA ALA A 56 -11.81 17.23 21.69
C ALA A 56 -12.68 18.05 20.71
N GLN A 57 -12.94 19.33 21.00
CA GLN A 57 -13.66 20.24 20.10
C GLN A 57 -12.76 21.31 19.47
N THR A 58 -11.44 21.18 19.60
CA THR A 58 -10.53 22.03 18.82
C THR A 58 -10.70 21.73 17.33
N PRO A 59 -10.66 22.73 16.45
CA PRO A 59 -10.67 22.52 15.00
C PRO A 59 -9.65 21.46 14.55
N GLU A 60 -8.50 21.43 15.19
CA GLU A 60 -7.41 20.49 14.95
C GLU A 60 -7.77 19.05 15.36
N ALA A 61 -8.44 18.85 16.51
CA ALA A 61 -8.90 17.52 16.95
C ALA A 61 -10.11 17.02 16.13
N ILE A 62 -10.94 17.93 15.64
CA ILE A 62 -12.04 17.62 14.73
C ILE A 62 -11.47 17.20 13.37
N GLU A 63 -10.50 17.94 12.83
CA GLU A 63 -9.80 17.61 11.59
C GLU A 63 -9.07 16.26 11.69
N ALA A 64 -8.43 15.97 12.82
CA ALA A 64 -7.79 14.68 13.08
C ALA A 64 -8.78 13.49 13.08
N ARG A 65 -10.07 13.71 13.41
CA ARG A 65 -11.13 12.68 13.40
C ARG A 65 -11.87 12.58 12.06
N ILE A 66 -11.88 13.65 11.28
CA ILE A 66 -12.44 13.68 9.90
C ILE A 66 -11.42 13.10 8.91
N LYS A 67 -10.13 13.01 9.28
CA LYS A 67 -9.13 12.31 8.47
C LYS A 67 -9.65 10.91 8.13
N PRO A 68 -9.72 10.54 6.83
CA PRO A 68 -10.22 9.25 6.43
C PRO A 68 -9.36 8.15 7.06
N VAL A 69 -9.98 7.27 7.84
CA VAL A 69 -9.35 6.10 8.49
C VAL A 69 -8.96 4.99 7.51
N GLY A 70 -9.22 5.20 6.22
CA GLY A 70 -8.66 4.45 5.12
C GLY A 70 -8.38 5.42 4.00
N GLY A 71 -7.17 5.99 3.97
CA GLY A 71 -6.67 6.67 2.78
C GLY A 71 -6.50 5.63 1.69
N PHE A 72 -7.43 5.56 0.74
CA PHE A 72 -7.16 4.88 -0.51
C PHE A 72 -6.51 5.91 -1.43
N GLU A 73 -5.20 5.78 -1.64
CA GLU A 73 -4.61 6.39 -2.83
C GLU A 73 -5.16 5.62 -4.03
N LEU A 74 -6.00 6.28 -4.82
CA LEU A 74 -6.27 5.86 -6.18
C LEU A 74 -4.95 6.05 -6.96
N ARG A 75 -4.09 5.04 -6.89
CA ARG A 75 -2.94 4.93 -7.77
C ARG A 75 -3.47 4.74 -9.18
N ASP A 76 -3.36 5.80 -9.98
CA ASP A 76 -3.59 5.74 -11.42
C ASP A 76 -2.63 4.69 -12.00
N ALA A 77 -3.18 3.64 -12.58
CA ALA A 77 -2.42 2.56 -13.20
C ALA A 77 -1.51 3.05 -14.35
N ASN A 78 -1.77 4.25 -14.88
CA ASN A 78 -1.04 4.87 -15.99
C ASN A 78 -0.11 6.01 -15.55
N ALA A 79 -0.07 6.39 -14.26
CA ALA A 79 0.88 7.40 -13.78
C ALA A 79 2.31 6.82 -13.74
N PRO A 80 3.34 7.63 -14.05
CA PRO A 80 4.73 7.20 -13.93
C PRO A 80 5.01 6.71 -12.51
N ARG A 81 5.22 5.41 -12.34
CA ARG A 81 5.56 4.84 -11.04
C ARG A 81 6.99 5.25 -10.68
N VAL A 82 7.11 5.99 -9.59
CA VAL A 82 8.41 6.19 -8.93
C VAL A 82 8.60 5.02 -7.97
N PHE A 83 9.39 4.03 -8.40
CA PHE A 83 9.63 2.86 -7.58
C PHE A 83 10.56 3.18 -6.39
N GLN A 84 10.27 2.61 -5.21
CA GLN A 84 11.08 2.73 -3.99
C GLN A 84 12.38 1.93 -4.04
N THR A 85 13.51 2.53 -3.63
CA THR A 85 14.81 1.82 -3.59
C THR A 85 14.75 0.59 -2.68
N GLY A 86 15.63 -0.40 -2.91
CA GLY A 86 15.66 -1.61 -2.09
C GLY A 86 15.89 -1.34 -0.60
N GLU A 87 16.72 -0.33 -0.28
CA GLU A 87 16.94 0.12 1.09
C GLU A 87 15.67 0.72 1.72
N ALA A 88 14.93 1.54 0.98
CA ALA A 88 13.71 2.18 1.45
C ALA A 88 12.63 1.12 1.78
N VAL A 89 12.44 0.16 0.87
CA VAL A 89 11.52 -0.97 1.07
C VAL A 89 11.95 -1.83 2.26
N TYR A 90 13.25 -2.14 2.37
CA TYR A 90 13.77 -2.90 3.51
C TYR A 90 13.47 -2.19 4.84
N LYS A 91 13.78 -0.90 4.95
CA LYS A 91 13.54 -0.14 6.18
C LYS A 91 12.06 -0.09 6.52
N ALA A 92 11.19 0.15 5.53
CA ALA A 92 9.76 0.34 5.74
C ALA A 92 9.02 -0.97 6.10
N VAL A 93 9.42 -2.11 5.53
CA VAL A 93 8.62 -3.34 5.59
C VAL A 93 9.41 -4.52 6.16
N CYS A 94 10.63 -4.76 5.68
CA CYS A 94 11.35 -6.00 5.97
C CYS A 94 12.14 -5.96 7.30
N SER A 95 12.57 -4.77 7.73
CA SER A 95 13.46 -4.57 8.87
C SER A 95 12.85 -5.04 10.19
N THR A 96 11.54 -4.93 10.35
CA THR A 96 10.79 -5.36 11.54
C THR A 96 11.12 -6.80 11.94
N CYS A 97 11.29 -7.69 10.96
CA CYS A 97 11.63 -9.09 11.22
C CYS A 97 13.11 -9.38 10.96
N HIS A 98 13.68 -8.88 9.87
CA HIS A 98 15.04 -9.25 9.45
C HIS A 98 16.16 -8.49 10.16
N ALA A 99 15.89 -7.36 10.82
CA ALA A 99 16.94 -6.65 11.57
C ALA A 99 17.39 -7.45 12.81
N ALA A 100 16.45 -8.08 13.52
CA ALA A 100 16.72 -8.87 14.71
C ALA A 100 16.63 -10.39 14.49
N GLY A 101 16.12 -10.84 13.34
CA GLY A 101 15.89 -12.26 13.05
C GLY A 101 14.65 -12.83 13.77
N VAL A 102 13.59 -12.02 13.89
CA VAL A 102 12.34 -12.41 14.54
C VAL A 102 11.74 -13.64 13.85
N ALA A 103 11.14 -14.55 14.63
CA ALA A 103 10.54 -15.79 14.13
C ALA A 103 11.51 -16.68 13.30
N GLY A 104 12.82 -16.57 13.55
CA GLY A 104 13.84 -17.34 12.83
C GLY A 104 14.18 -16.76 11.45
N ALA A 105 13.79 -15.51 11.17
CA ALA A 105 14.21 -14.82 9.96
C ALA A 105 15.74 -14.69 9.91
N PRO A 106 16.38 -14.85 8.73
CA PRO A 106 17.81 -14.59 8.59
C PRO A 106 18.10 -13.12 8.87
N LYS A 107 19.07 -12.87 9.75
CA LYS A 107 19.38 -11.52 10.22
C LYS A 107 20.13 -10.76 9.13
N PHE A 108 19.65 -9.57 8.79
CA PHE A 108 20.32 -8.68 7.86
C PHE A 108 21.76 -8.42 8.31
N GLY A 109 22.72 -8.59 7.40
CA GLY A 109 24.15 -8.44 7.69
C GLY A 109 24.83 -9.68 8.27
N ASP A 110 24.09 -10.76 8.57
CA ASP A 110 24.69 -12.01 9.02
C ASP A 110 25.00 -12.94 7.84
N ASN A 111 26.25 -12.86 7.36
CA ASN A 111 26.71 -13.65 6.23
C ASN A 111 26.55 -15.17 6.44
N ALA A 112 26.68 -15.67 7.66
CA ALA A 112 26.62 -17.10 7.94
C ALA A 112 25.20 -17.64 7.78
N SER A 113 24.20 -16.93 8.29
CA SER A 113 22.80 -17.35 8.13
C SER A 113 22.25 -17.10 6.72
N TRP A 114 22.82 -16.14 5.98
CA TRP A 114 22.46 -15.84 4.59
C TRP A 114 23.10 -16.72 3.52
N ALA A 115 24.29 -17.29 3.77
CA ALA A 115 25.05 -18.05 2.77
C ALA A 115 24.23 -19.16 2.09
N LYS A 116 23.43 -19.91 2.86
CA LYS A 116 22.59 -20.99 2.32
C LYS A 116 21.47 -20.49 1.41
N PHE A 117 20.96 -19.29 1.65
CA PHE A 117 19.90 -18.68 0.82
C PHE A 117 20.50 -18.05 -0.43
N ILE A 118 21.63 -17.36 -0.29
CA ILE A 118 22.40 -16.81 -1.42
C ILE A 118 22.78 -17.93 -2.40
N ALA A 119 23.18 -19.10 -1.89
CA ALA A 119 23.50 -20.28 -2.71
C ALA A 119 22.31 -20.83 -3.51
N THR A 120 21.06 -20.55 -3.11
CA THR A 120 19.87 -20.92 -3.91
C THR A 120 19.66 -20.02 -5.13
N GLY A 121 20.36 -18.87 -5.18
CA GLY A 121 20.24 -17.88 -6.25
C GLY A 121 19.20 -16.80 -5.96
N PHE A 122 19.29 -15.72 -6.73
CA PHE A 122 18.44 -14.54 -6.59
C PHE A 122 16.96 -14.87 -6.80
N ASP A 123 16.63 -15.57 -7.88
CA ASP A 123 15.24 -15.87 -8.23
C ASP A 123 14.53 -16.67 -7.14
N ALA A 124 15.19 -17.67 -6.55
CA ALA A 124 14.62 -18.46 -5.47
C ALA A 124 14.31 -17.60 -4.23
N MET A 125 15.20 -16.67 -3.86
CA MET A 125 14.97 -15.74 -2.75
C MET A 125 13.85 -14.74 -3.07
N LEU A 126 13.81 -14.24 -4.31
CA LEU A 126 12.77 -13.33 -4.76
C LEU A 126 11.39 -13.99 -4.70
N GLN A 127 11.25 -15.23 -5.16
CA GLN A 127 9.98 -15.95 -5.09
C GLN A 127 9.50 -16.16 -3.65
N VAL A 128 10.42 -16.47 -2.72
CA VAL A 128 10.09 -16.53 -1.29
C VAL A 128 9.63 -15.17 -0.76
N ALA A 129 10.25 -14.07 -1.20
CA ALA A 129 9.88 -12.73 -0.76
C ALA A 129 8.52 -12.27 -1.32
N ILE A 130 8.21 -12.60 -2.58
CA ILE A 130 6.94 -12.23 -3.24
C ILE A 130 5.79 -13.06 -2.66
N HIS A 131 5.95 -14.38 -2.57
CA HIS A 131 4.84 -15.28 -2.19
C HIS A 131 4.77 -15.58 -0.69
N GLY A 132 5.85 -15.29 0.05
CA GLY A 132 5.97 -15.66 1.45
C GLY A 132 6.30 -17.14 1.65
N LYS A 133 6.84 -17.48 2.82
CA LYS A 133 7.10 -18.86 3.23
C LYS A 133 7.15 -18.98 4.75
N GLY A 134 6.35 -19.89 5.30
CA GLY A 134 6.30 -20.10 6.75
C GLY A 134 5.85 -18.84 7.48
N ALA A 135 6.67 -18.34 8.41
CA ALA A 135 6.39 -17.12 9.16
C ALA A 135 6.63 -15.82 8.36
N MET A 136 7.21 -15.90 7.16
CA MET A 136 7.44 -14.74 6.29
C MET A 136 6.20 -14.51 5.40
N PRO A 137 5.47 -13.39 5.57
CA PRO A 137 4.31 -13.07 4.73
C PRO A 137 4.72 -12.66 3.30
N ALA A 138 3.78 -12.81 2.35
CA ALA A 138 3.92 -12.34 0.98
C ALA A 138 4.28 -10.84 0.95
N LYS A 139 5.27 -10.48 0.13
CA LYS A 139 5.81 -9.11 0.00
C LYS A 139 6.17 -8.45 1.33
N GLY A 140 6.63 -9.25 2.31
CA GLY A 140 6.93 -8.74 3.65
C GLY A 140 5.71 -8.22 4.43
N GLY A 141 4.49 -8.56 3.98
CA GLY A 141 3.24 -8.12 4.60
C GLY A 141 2.67 -6.84 4.01
N ASN A 142 3.31 -6.26 3.00
CA ASN A 142 2.81 -5.10 2.28
C ASN A 142 2.35 -5.49 0.86
N PRO A 143 1.04 -5.68 0.63
CA PRO A 143 0.51 -6.07 -0.68
C PRO A 143 0.65 -4.97 -1.74
N ASP A 144 0.89 -3.71 -1.34
CA ASP A 144 0.96 -2.57 -2.25
C ASP A 144 2.33 -2.41 -2.91
N LEU A 145 3.34 -3.18 -2.47
CA LEU A 145 4.66 -3.20 -3.10
C LEU A 145 4.59 -3.85 -4.48
N ASP A 146 5.26 -3.22 -5.44
CA ASP A 146 5.50 -3.86 -6.73
C ASP A 146 6.54 -4.99 -6.59
N ASP A 147 6.43 -6.03 -7.43
CA ASP A 147 7.39 -7.14 -7.43
C ASP A 147 8.81 -6.63 -7.72
N PHE A 148 8.95 -5.56 -8.51
CA PHE A 148 10.23 -4.89 -8.73
C PHE A 148 10.80 -4.26 -7.46
N GLU A 149 9.97 -3.62 -6.63
CA GLU A 149 10.39 -3.02 -5.35
C GLU A 149 10.84 -4.09 -4.36
N VAL A 150 10.12 -5.22 -4.31
CA VAL A 150 10.52 -6.40 -3.54
C VAL A 150 11.85 -6.96 -4.05
N ALA A 151 12.03 -7.05 -5.36
CA ALA A 151 13.26 -7.54 -5.98
C ALA A 151 14.48 -6.70 -5.60
N ARG A 152 14.35 -5.37 -5.60
CA ARG A 152 15.40 -4.47 -5.12
C ARG A 152 15.69 -4.63 -3.64
N ALA A 153 14.66 -4.82 -2.81
CA ALA A 153 14.85 -5.08 -1.38
C ALA A 153 15.62 -6.37 -1.11
N VAL A 154 15.32 -7.44 -1.85
CA VAL A 154 16.05 -8.71 -1.76
C VAL A 154 17.51 -8.55 -2.16
N VAL A 155 17.81 -7.84 -3.26
CA VAL A 155 19.19 -7.52 -3.64
C VAL A 155 19.91 -6.75 -2.54
N TYR A 156 19.28 -5.71 -2.00
CA TYR A 156 19.85 -4.91 -0.92
C TYR A 156 20.20 -5.77 0.30
N MET A 157 19.27 -6.63 0.74
CA MET A 157 19.47 -7.51 1.89
C MET A 157 20.52 -8.58 1.66
N ALA A 158 20.48 -9.23 0.50
CA ALA A 158 21.43 -10.29 0.15
C ALA A 158 22.85 -9.72 0.01
N ASN A 159 23.02 -8.57 -0.64
CA ASN A 159 24.34 -7.96 -0.84
C ASN A 159 24.96 -7.45 0.45
N HIS A 160 24.14 -6.92 1.37
CA HIS A 160 24.62 -6.57 2.72
C HIS A 160 24.90 -7.78 3.60
N SER A 161 24.50 -8.98 3.18
CA SER A 161 24.69 -10.24 3.91
C SER A 161 25.61 -11.21 3.17
N GLY A 162 26.56 -10.69 2.38
CA GLY A 162 27.61 -11.46 1.72
C GLY A 162 27.30 -11.91 0.28
N GLY A 163 26.19 -11.48 -0.30
CA GLY A 163 25.84 -11.68 -1.71
C GLY A 163 26.44 -10.61 -2.63
N ASN A 164 26.30 -10.81 -3.94
CA ASN A 164 26.68 -9.84 -4.96
C ASN A 164 25.77 -9.93 -6.18
N PHE A 165 24.47 -9.75 -5.95
CA PHE A 165 23.46 -9.76 -6.99
C PHE A 165 23.37 -8.38 -7.65
N LYS A 166 23.18 -8.39 -8.96
CA LYS A 166 22.89 -7.18 -9.73
C LYS A 166 21.45 -6.76 -9.48
N GLU A 167 21.24 -5.47 -9.28
CA GLU A 167 19.89 -4.90 -9.20
C GLU A 167 19.13 -5.17 -10.52
N PRO A 168 17.88 -5.66 -10.46
CA PRO A 168 17.06 -5.86 -11.65
C PRO A 168 16.90 -4.55 -12.42
N ALA A 169 16.83 -4.63 -13.75
CA ALA A 169 16.54 -3.46 -14.56
C ALA A 169 15.13 -2.96 -14.23
N GLU A 170 14.99 -1.64 -14.07
CA GLU A 170 13.68 -1.03 -13.90
C GLU A 170 12.79 -1.40 -15.09
N PRO A 171 11.55 -1.88 -14.85
CA PRO A 171 10.62 -2.15 -15.92
C PRO A 171 10.47 -0.88 -16.75
N ALA A 172 10.70 -0.98 -18.06
CA ALA A 172 10.44 0.15 -18.94
C ALA A 172 9.00 0.62 -18.68
N PRO A 173 8.75 1.95 -18.59
CA PRO A 173 7.39 2.43 -18.55
C PRO A 173 6.66 1.76 -19.70
N ALA A 174 5.53 1.11 -19.39
CA ALA A 174 4.71 0.52 -20.43
C ALA A 174 4.46 1.65 -21.44
N ALA A 175 5.02 1.50 -22.64
CA ALA A 175 4.69 2.41 -23.72
C ALA A 175 3.16 2.44 -23.77
N PRO A 176 2.53 3.63 -23.83
CA PRO A 176 1.09 3.68 -24.05
C PRO A 176 0.82 2.74 -25.21
N ALA A 177 -0.05 1.74 -24.96
CA ALA A 177 -0.44 0.78 -25.96
C ALA A 177 -0.65 1.57 -27.24
N ALA A 178 0.21 1.32 -28.24
CA ALA A 178 0.20 2.05 -29.48
C ALA A 178 -1.25 2.05 -29.94
N GLU A 179 -1.82 3.25 -30.00
CA GLU A 179 -3.14 3.47 -30.56
C GLU A 179 -3.16 2.71 -31.87
N GLY A 180 -4.09 1.74 -31.92
CA GLY A 180 -4.23 0.83 -33.02
C GLY A 180 -4.20 1.63 -34.32
N GLN A 181 -3.36 1.14 -35.22
CA GLN A 181 -3.23 1.55 -36.60
C GLN A 181 -4.58 2.01 -37.16
N ALA A 182 -4.59 3.24 -37.67
CA ALA A 182 -5.63 3.76 -38.53
C ALA A 182 -5.93 2.77 -39.67
N PRO A 183 -7.20 2.44 -39.95
CA PRO A 183 -7.59 1.86 -41.21
C PRO A 183 -7.36 2.88 -42.32
N ALA A 184 -6.75 2.42 -43.42
CA ALA A 184 -6.56 3.19 -44.63
C ALA A 184 -7.90 3.72 -45.20
N GLU A 185 -7.93 5.04 -45.37
CA GLU A 185 -8.46 5.80 -46.51
C GLU A 185 -9.74 5.31 -47.22
N ALA A 186 -10.84 6.07 -47.08
CA ALA A 186 -11.62 6.55 -48.22
C ALA A 186 -12.61 7.67 -47.83
N ALA A 187 -12.41 8.82 -48.49
CA ALA A 187 -13.38 9.85 -48.88
C ALA A 187 -14.03 10.76 -47.82
N ALA A 188 -13.62 12.03 -47.87
CA ALA A 188 -14.28 13.22 -47.32
C ALA A 188 -15.65 13.48 -48.01
N PRO A 189 -16.56 14.35 -47.47
CA PRO A 189 -16.28 15.79 -47.40
C PRO A 189 -16.85 16.58 -46.19
N ALA A 190 -16.22 17.74 -46.00
CA ALA A 190 -16.74 19.07 -45.60
C ALA A 190 -17.36 19.29 -44.19
N ALA A 191 -16.74 20.25 -43.48
CA ALA A 191 -17.28 20.99 -42.32
C ALA A 191 -18.10 22.23 -42.78
N PRO A 192 -18.61 23.08 -41.87
CA PRO A 192 -19.57 22.84 -40.77
C PRO A 192 -20.79 23.79 -40.85
N ALA A 193 -21.87 23.54 -40.10
CA ALA A 193 -22.89 24.56 -39.82
C ALA A 193 -23.44 24.43 -38.38
N ALA A 194 -23.59 25.58 -37.73
CA ALA A 194 -23.97 25.81 -36.34
C ALA A 194 -25.49 25.60 -36.07
N PRO A 195 -25.94 25.61 -34.80
CA PRO A 195 -27.17 24.94 -34.34
C PRO A 195 -28.40 25.86 -34.17
N ALA A 196 -29.62 25.29 -34.20
CA ALA A 196 -30.85 25.68 -33.45
C ALA A 196 -32.01 24.69 -33.75
N PRO A 197 -33.20 24.74 -33.10
CA PRO A 197 -33.57 24.00 -31.88
C PRO A 197 -34.70 22.95 -32.08
N GLN A 198 -34.99 22.22 -30.99
CA GLN A 198 -35.92 21.10 -30.81
C GLN A 198 -37.33 21.24 -31.42
N ALA A 199 -37.87 20.11 -31.90
CA ALA A 199 -39.31 19.81 -31.91
C ALA A 199 -39.54 18.31 -31.62
N ALA A 200 -40.67 18.03 -30.95
CA ALA A 200 -40.99 16.80 -30.23
C ALA A 200 -41.36 15.57 -31.10
N ALA A 201 -41.28 14.41 -30.46
CA ALA A 201 -41.50 13.05 -30.98
C ALA A 201 -42.92 12.77 -31.54
N PRO A 202 -43.05 11.68 -32.30
CA PRO A 202 -43.84 10.55 -31.80
C PRO A 202 -43.10 9.19 -31.85
N ALA A 203 -43.50 8.29 -30.95
CA ALA A 203 -42.93 6.96 -30.69
C ALA A 203 -43.55 5.85 -31.61
N PRO A 204 -43.20 4.55 -31.48
CA PRO A 204 -42.28 3.82 -32.35
C PRO A 204 -42.94 2.68 -33.16
N ALA A 205 -42.30 2.23 -34.24
CA ALA A 205 -42.59 0.94 -34.88
C ALA A 205 -41.48 -0.09 -34.53
N PRO A 206 -41.81 -1.36 -34.26
CA PRO A 206 -40.87 -2.33 -33.68
C PRO A 206 -39.83 -2.80 -34.70
N GLN A 207 -38.56 -2.43 -34.48
CA GLN A 207 -37.43 -3.02 -35.20
C GLN A 207 -36.94 -4.27 -34.47
N ALA A 208 -36.78 -5.33 -35.26
CA ALA A 208 -36.23 -6.62 -34.84
C ALA A 208 -34.84 -6.43 -34.21
N ALA A 209 -34.61 -7.13 -33.10
CA ALA A 209 -33.37 -7.10 -32.34
C ALA A 209 -32.18 -7.52 -33.20
N ALA A 210 -31.21 -6.63 -33.34
CA ALA A 210 -29.86 -6.97 -33.76
C ALA A 210 -29.23 -7.92 -32.71
N PRO A 211 -28.46 -8.94 -33.12
CA PRO A 211 -27.79 -9.83 -32.19
C PRO A 211 -26.81 -9.04 -31.32
N ALA A 212 -26.87 -9.27 -30.01
CA ALA A 212 -25.96 -8.71 -29.03
C ALA A 212 -24.50 -9.00 -29.41
N PRO A 213 -23.55 -8.07 -29.15
CA PRO A 213 -22.13 -8.32 -29.35
C PRO A 213 -21.72 -9.52 -28.52
N GLN A 214 -21.31 -10.58 -29.22
CA GLN A 214 -20.79 -11.81 -28.65
C GLN A 214 -19.51 -11.46 -27.87
N ALA A 215 -19.49 -11.80 -26.58
CA ALA A 215 -18.32 -11.65 -25.73
C ALA A 215 -17.10 -12.28 -26.41
N ALA A 216 -16.02 -11.51 -26.55
CA ALA A 216 -14.76 -12.02 -27.06
C ALA A 216 -14.35 -13.25 -26.25
N ALA A 217 -14.07 -14.35 -26.94
CA ALA A 217 -13.49 -15.53 -26.33
C ALA A 217 -12.21 -15.12 -25.57
N PRO A 218 -11.94 -15.68 -24.37
CA PRO A 218 -10.73 -15.35 -23.63
C PRO A 218 -9.52 -15.64 -24.53
N ALA A 219 -8.62 -14.67 -24.62
CA ALA A 219 -7.37 -14.81 -25.34
C ALA A 219 -6.67 -16.10 -24.88
N ALA A 220 -6.28 -16.95 -25.82
CA ALA A 220 -5.58 -18.18 -25.49
C ALA A 220 -4.29 -17.83 -24.72
N ALA A 221 -4.20 -18.31 -23.48
CA ALA A 221 -3.01 -18.13 -22.66
C ALA A 221 -1.78 -18.70 -23.39
N SER A 222 -0.72 -17.91 -23.48
CA SER A 222 0.50 -18.29 -24.20
C SER A 222 1.35 -19.27 -23.38
N THR A 223 2.31 -19.93 -24.03
CA THR A 223 3.30 -20.76 -23.32
C THR A 223 4.14 -19.95 -22.32
N ALA A 224 4.34 -18.64 -22.57
CA ALA A 224 5.00 -17.73 -21.63
C ALA A 224 4.15 -17.50 -20.37
N ASP A 225 2.83 -17.38 -20.52
CA ASP A 225 1.89 -17.28 -19.40
C ASP A 225 1.85 -18.58 -18.60
N GLY A 226 1.91 -19.72 -19.29
CA GLY A 226 2.05 -21.03 -18.69
C GLY A 226 3.30 -21.18 -17.83
N LYS A 227 4.46 -20.74 -18.35
CA LYS A 227 5.71 -20.71 -17.59
C LYS A 227 5.61 -19.80 -16.36
N LYS A 228 5.05 -18.60 -16.50
CA LYS A 228 4.88 -17.66 -15.39
C LYS A 228 4.02 -18.26 -14.27
N LEU A 229 2.90 -18.89 -14.62
CA LEU A 229 2.03 -19.55 -13.65
C LEU A 229 2.72 -20.75 -12.98
N TYR A 230 3.48 -21.53 -13.76
CA TYR A 230 4.29 -22.60 -13.21
C TYR A 230 5.29 -22.09 -12.17
N ASP A 231 6.08 -21.06 -12.52
CA ASP A 231 7.12 -20.50 -11.66
C ASP A 231 6.54 -19.92 -10.36
N SER A 232 5.37 -19.27 -10.47
CA SER A 232 4.66 -18.64 -9.34
C SER A 232 4.01 -19.64 -8.38
N THR A 233 3.48 -20.76 -8.88
CA THR A 233 2.60 -21.61 -8.05
C THR A 233 2.92 -23.09 -8.16
N CYS A 234 3.04 -23.64 -9.36
CA CYS A 234 3.22 -25.08 -9.54
C CYS A 234 4.62 -25.57 -9.13
N PHE A 235 5.64 -24.73 -9.28
CA PHE A 235 7.05 -25.03 -8.96
C PHE A 235 7.24 -25.40 -7.49
N ALA A 236 6.45 -24.81 -6.58
CA ALA A 236 6.55 -25.06 -5.14
C ALA A 236 6.49 -26.55 -4.78
N CYS A 237 5.72 -27.34 -5.54
CA CYS A 237 5.64 -28.79 -5.39
C CYS A 237 6.36 -29.55 -6.50
N HIS A 238 6.20 -29.14 -7.76
CA HIS A 238 6.74 -29.86 -8.91
C HIS A 238 8.22 -29.59 -9.20
N GLY A 239 8.84 -28.58 -8.58
CA GLY A 239 10.26 -28.28 -8.76
C GLY A 239 11.17 -29.35 -8.11
N THR A 240 10.80 -29.82 -6.92
CA THR A 240 11.55 -30.86 -6.18
C THR A 240 10.80 -32.16 -5.98
N GLY A 241 9.53 -32.23 -6.40
CA GLY A 241 8.67 -33.40 -6.22
C GLY A 241 8.10 -33.54 -4.80
N VAL A 242 7.74 -32.42 -4.17
CA VAL A 242 7.15 -32.40 -2.83
C VAL A 242 5.91 -33.30 -2.78
N ALA A 243 5.77 -34.07 -1.71
CA ALA A 243 4.66 -35.00 -1.49
C ALA A 243 4.43 -36.01 -2.64
N GLY A 244 5.49 -36.34 -3.39
CA GLY A 244 5.43 -37.29 -4.51
C GLY A 244 4.91 -36.66 -5.82
N ALA A 245 4.90 -35.33 -5.93
CA ALA A 245 4.60 -34.66 -7.19
C ALA A 245 5.61 -35.05 -8.28
N PRO A 246 5.18 -35.27 -9.54
CA PRO A 246 6.11 -35.54 -10.63
C PRO A 246 7.02 -34.34 -10.85
N LYS A 247 8.34 -34.57 -10.75
CA LYS A 247 9.35 -33.51 -10.82
C LYS A 247 9.41 -32.94 -12.22
N PHE A 248 9.42 -31.62 -12.34
CA PHE A 248 9.54 -30.92 -13.60
C PHE A 248 10.83 -31.33 -14.34
N GLY A 249 10.70 -31.62 -15.63
CA GLY A 249 11.78 -32.12 -16.48
C GLY A 249 12.11 -33.62 -16.33
N ASP A 250 11.48 -34.34 -15.39
CA ASP A 250 11.71 -35.77 -15.22
C ASP A 250 10.88 -36.58 -16.22
N LYS A 251 11.49 -36.90 -17.37
CA LYS A 251 10.84 -37.62 -18.46
C LYS A 251 10.25 -38.97 -18.02
N ALA A 252 10.93 -39.70 -17.12
CA ALA A 252 10.48 -41.00 -16.66
C ALA A 252 9.25 -40.89 -15.74
N ALA A 253 9.26 -39.90 -14.84
CA ALA A 253 8.10 -39.65 -13.98
C ALA A 253 6.87 -39.16 -14.78
N TRP A 254 7.09 -38.37 -15.84
CA TRP A 254 6.04 -37.75 -16.64
C TRP A 254 5.42 -38.63 -17.73
N ALA A 255 6.15 -39.62 -18.25
CA ALA A 255 5.70 -40.45 -19.37
C ALA A 255 4.30 -41.06 -19.18
N LYS A 256 4.00 -41.61 -17.98
CA LYS A 256 2.70 -42.21 -17.67
C LYS A 256 1.55 -41.18 -17.61
N TYR A 257 1.84 -39.93 -17.29
CA TYR A 257 0.84 -38.85 -17.23
C TYR A 257 0.63 -38.26 -18.63
N ILE A 258 1.71 -38.06 -19.39
CA ILE A 258 1.64 -37.62 -20.79
C ILE A 258 0.80 -38.61 -21.62
N ALA A 259 0.89 -39.91 -21.35
CA ALA A 259 0.08 -40.94 -22.00
C ALA A 259 -1.44 -40.80 -21.74
N THR A 260 -1.86 -40.10 -20.68
CA THR A 260 -3.30 -39.85 -20.41
C THR A 260 -3.89 -38.73 -21.27
N GLY A 261 -3.04 -37.94 -21.93
CA GLY A 261 -3.45 -36.80 -22.77
C GLY A 261 -3.64 -35.50 -21.99
N MET A 262 -3.65 -34.37 -22.72
CA MET A 262 -3.66 -33.05 -22.09
C MET A 262 -4.93 -32.74 -21.30
N ASP A 263 -6.10 -33.09 -21.83
CA ASP A 263 -7.36 -32.76 -21.17
C ASP A 263 -7.52 -33.49 -19.83
N ALA A 264 -7.05 -34.73 -19.74
CA ALA A 264 -7.05 -35.49 -18.49
C ALA A 264 -6.14 -34.84 -17.44
N MET A 265 -4.93 -34.41 -17.84
CA MET A 265 -4.00 -33.73 -16.93
C MET A 265 -4.53 -32.36 -16.48
N VAL A 266 -5.13 -31.59 -17.38
CA VAL A 266 -5.76 -30.29 -17.05
C VAL A 266 -6.94 -30.49 -16.10
N SER A 267 -7.79 -31.49 -16.33
CA SER A 267 -8.90 -31.83 -15.44
C SER A 267 -8.43 -32.18 -14.03
N VAL A 268 -7.39 -33.00 -13.91
CA VAL A 268 -6.74 -33.31 -12.62
C VAL A 268 -6.16 -32.06 -11.97
N ALA A 269 -5.51 -31.18 -12.74
CA ALA A 269 -4.95 -29.93 -12.22
C ALA A 269 -6.05 -28.97 -11.73
N MET A 270 -7.19 -28.90 -12.42
CA MET A 270 -8.33 -28.06 -12.05
C MET A 270 -9.02 -28.58 -10.77
N GLN A 271 -9.26 -29.88 -10.68
CA GLN A 271 -9.97 -30.50 -9.56
C GLN A 271 -9.05 -30.74 -8.33
N GLY A 272 -7.74 -30.85 -8.56
CA GLY A 272 -6.80 -31.31 -7.55
C GLY A 272 -6.85 -32.84 -7.39
N LYS A 273 -5.77 -33.43 -6.87
CA LYS A 273 -5.70 -34.87 -6.58
C LYS A 273 -4.68 -35.16 -5.49
N GLY A 274 -5.13 -35.81 -4.41
CA GLY A 274 -4.28 -36.14 -3.27
C GLY A 274 -3.71 -34.88 -2.62
N ALA A 275 -2.38 -34.76 -2.60
CA ALA A 275 -1.68 -33.58 -2.06
C ALA A 275 -1.68 -32.37 -3.01
N MET A 276 -2.11 -32.52 -4.27
CA MET A 276 -2.23 -31.42 -5.22
C MET A 276 -3.56 -30.68 -5.00
N PRO A 277 -3.55 -29.40 -4.56
CA PRO A 277 -4.78 -28.63 -4.37
C PRO A 277 -5.48 -28.32 -5.72
N PRO A 278 -6.79 -27.99 -5.70
CA PRO A 278 -7.51 -27.53 -6.88
C PRO A 278 -6.81 -26.35 -7.56
N LYS A 279 -6.81 -26.33 -8.90
CA LYS A 279 -6.07 -25.40 -9.75
C LYS A 279 -4.57 -25.31 -9.42
N GLY A 280 -3.98 -26.37 -8.86
CA GLY A 280 -2.58 -26.37 -8.42
C GLY A 280 -2.26 -25.32 -7.34
N GLY A 281 -3.26 -24.77 -6.65
CA GLY A 281 -3.11 -23.72 -5.64
C GLY A 281 -3.29 -22.30 -6.19
N ALA A 282 -3.43 -22.14 -7.51
CA ALA A 282 -3.70 -20.86 -8.15
C ALA A 282 -5.20 -20.58 -8.16
N ALA A 283 -5.74 -20.10 -7.03
CA ALA A 283 -7.19 -19.89 -6.84
C ALA A 283 -7.85 -19.06 -7.96
N ASN A 284 -7.12 -18.04 -8.43
CA ASN A 284 -7.59 -17.08 -9.44
C ASN A 284 -7.26 -17.46 -10.88
N ALA A 285 -6.51 -18.55 -11.12
CA ALA A 285 -6.20 -18.98 -12.47
C ALA A 285 -7.44 -19.51 -13.20
N SER A 286 -7.57 -19.11 -14.45
CA SER A 286 -8.52 -19.65 -15.41
C SER A 286 -8.08 -21.04 -15.90
N GLU A 287 -9.01 -21.81 -16.46
CA GLU A 287 -8.67 -23.11 -17.05
C GLU A 287 -7.65 -22.97 -18.20
N ALA A 288 -7.71 -21.88 -18.96
CA ALA A 288 -6.77 -21.61 -20.05
C ALA A 288 -5.33 -21.41 -19.52
N GLU A 289 -5.16 -20.66 -18.44
CA GLU A 289 -3.86 -20.46 -17.80
C GLU A 289 -3.33 -21.76 -17.18
N ILE A 290 -4.20 -22.55 -16.53
CA ILE A 290 -3.84 -23.87 -16.01
C ILE A 290 -3.41 -24.79 -17.14
N ARG A 291 -4.14 -24.81 -18.26
CA ARG A 291 -3.77 -25.59 -19.45
C ARG A 291 -2.41 -25.17 -19.99
N ALA A 292 -2.14 -23.87 -20.11
CA ALA A 292 -0.84 -23.37 -20.54
C ALA A 292 0.30 -23.78 -19.59
N ALA A 293 0.07 -23.76 -18.28
CA ALA A 293 1.06 -24.21 -17.29
C ALA A 293 1.33 -25.72 -17.38
N VAL A 294 0.29 -26.55 -17.48
CA VAL A 294 0.46 -28.00 -17.65
C VAL A 294 1.17 -28.30 -18.97
N GLN A 295 0.84 -27.59 -20.05
CA GLN A 295 1.52 -27.72 -21.33
C GLN A 295 3.02 -27.42 -21.21
N TYR A 296 3.39 -26.33 -20.52
CA TYR A 296 4.79 -25.98 -20.26
C TYR A 296 5.54 -27.09 -19.50
N MET A 297 4.91 -27.69 -18.48
CA MET A 297 5.50 -28.81 -17.73
C MET A 297 5.68 -30.08 -18.55
N VAL A 298 4.70 -30.38 -19.40
CA VAL A 298 4.73 -31.52 -20.32
C VAL A 298 5.83 -31.33 -21.37
N ASP A 299 5.97 -30.13 -21.93
CA ASP A 299 7.00 -29.84 -22.93
C ASP A 299 8.41 -29.93 -22.37
N ALA A 300 8.61 -29.55 -21.10
CA ALA A 300 9.88 -29.76 -20.41
C ALA A 300 10.21 -31.24 -20.14
N ALA A 301 9.21 -32.13 -20.17
CA ALA A 301 9.34 -33.54 -19.84
C ALA A 301 9.22 -34.49 -21.05
N LYS A 302 9.10 -33.96 -22.27
CA LYS A 302 9.27 -34.69 -23.53
C LYS A 302 10.75 -34.82 -23.87
#